data_AF-A0A6L8A0I4-F1
#
_entry.id   AF-A0A6L8A0I4-F1
#
_cell.length_a   1.000
_cell.length_b   1.000
_cell.length_c   1.000
_cell.angle_alpha   90.00
_cell.angle_beta   90.00
_cell.angle_gamma   90.00
#
_symmetry.space_group_name_H-M   'P 1'
#
loop_
_entity.id
_entity.type
_entity.pdbx_description
1 polymer ?
#
loop_
_entity_poly.entity_id
_entity_poly.type
_entity_poly.pdbx_seq_one_letter_code
_entity_poly.pdbx_strand_id
1 'polypeptide(L)'
;MSEVYHIRRRECNIRCARTTKIMPKRQMRTIFRPMLALLVAAAAATQAAAEPVRLKDGDRILLGNLTVPDGAALAQGAVLMVHGSMAHLGQETIAGIQNALADRQIPSLAITLSLGESARTGMFPCDRVHRHKHSNAVREIGLWRDWLNRQGAGKIALFGHSRGGNQMVAYARTAPQGALAAAVALAPATWSAQRADAAYRARHKRDRLADVKAATSKGDALLRDHPFLSCPGATVAASSFVDYHRNDPGRDTPALLDGYPGAPLLVLAGREDKVVPDLIAKMAAVKNPRVAFAVIDDADHMFLDFYAEDVADRMAEFLEDRFQ
;
A
#
# COMPACT_ATOMS: atom_id res chain seq x y z
N MET A 1 -63.88 19.99 -34.87
CA MET A 1 -64.10 18.54 -34.75
C MET A 1 -63.90 18.23 -33.26
N SER A 2 -64.86 18.39 -32.35
CA SER A 2 -66.21 17.77 -32.24
C SER A 2 -66.09 16.26 -32.52
N GLU A 3 -66.28 15.34 -31.58
CA GLU A 3 -67.49 15.07 -30.77
C GLU A 3 -67.12 14.19 -29.53
N VAL A 4 -67.58 14.50 -28.31
CA VAL A 4 -68.84 14.09 -27.61
C VAL A 4 -68.76 12.73 -26.89
N TYR A 5 -68.98 12.72 -25.57
CA TYR A 5 -69.98 11.85 -24.93
C TYR A 5 -70.59 12.51 -23.67
N HIS A 6 -71.91 12.50 -23.61
CA HIS A 6 -72.80 12.94 -22.52
C HIS A 6 -72.71 11.99 -21.30
N ILE A 7 -73.10 12.38 -20.07
CA ILE A 7 -74.49 12.37 -19.57
C ILE A 7 -74.59 13.13 -18.23
N ARG A 8 -75.69 13.87 -18.04
CA ARG A 8 -76.11 14.57 -16.81
C ARG A 8 -77.29 13.85 -16.12
N ARG A 9 -77.44 14.17 -14.82
CA ARG A 9 -78.65 14.21 -13.94
C ARG A 9 -78.94 12.91 -13.16
N ARG A 10 -79.52 12.92 -11.95
CA ARG A 10 -79.83 13.88 -10.84
C ARG A 10 -80.44 13.01 -9.72
N GLU A 11 -80.32 13.43 -8.46
CA GLU A 11 -81.23 13.21 -7.28
C GLU A 11 -80.38 13.54 -6.02
N CYS A 12 -80.62 14.53 -5.12
CA CYS A 12 -81.81 14.98 -4.37
C CYS A 12 -82.57 13.82 -3.71
N ASN A 13 -82.83 13.72 -2.40
CA ASN A 13 -82.70 14.64 -1.27
C ASN A 13 -83.06 13.85 0.03
N ILE A 14 -82.52 14.28 1.19
CA ILE A 14 -83.25 14.44 2.48
C ILE A 14 -83.45 13.26 3.49
N ARG A 15 -83.17 13.62 4.76
CA ARG A 15 -83.63 13.09 6.10
C ARG A 15 -82.92 11.85 6.63
N CYS A 16 -82.66 11.66 7.93
CA CYS A 16 -83.06 12.32 9.19
C CYS A 16 -82.06 11.83 10.27
N ALA A 17 -81.42 12.71 11.04
CA ALA A 17 -81.70 12.95 12.46
C ALA A 17 -81.33 11.83 13.49
N ARG A 18 -80.56 12.29 14.51
CA ARG A 18 -80.59 11.96 15.96
C ARG A 18 -79.69 10.85 16.57
N THR A 19 -78.62 11.35 17.21
CA THR A 19 -78.24 11.26 18.65
C THR A 19 -78.15 9.92 19.39
N THR A 20 -76.99 9.71 20.03
CA THR A 20 -76.68 9.45 21.47
C THR A 20 -75.45 8.53 21.55
N LYS A 21 -74.39 8.72 22.36
CA LYS A 21 -74.27 8.68 23.83
C LYS A 21 -72.85 9.15 24.24
N ILE A 22 -72.69 10.02 25.24
CA ILE A 22 -72.26 9.80 26.66
C ILE A 22 -70.73 9.85 26.93
N MET A 23 -70.35 10.91 27.67
CA MET A 23 -69.25 11.22 28.63
C MET A 23 -67.98 10.36 28.79
N PRO A 24 -66.90 11.01 29.29
CA PRO A 24 -66.37 10.60 30.60
C PRO A 24 -66.06 11.75 31.60
N LYS A 25 -65.91 11.36 32.87
CA LYS A 25 -65.74 12.18 34.10
C LYS A 25 -64.26 12.45 34.47
N ARG A 26 -64.13 13.50 35.29
CA ARG A 26 -63.01 14.17 35.97
C ARG A 26 -61.81 13.36 36.54
N GLN A 27 -60.65 14.00 36.37
CA GLN A 27 -59.56 14.36 37.30
C GLN A 27 -58.75 13.29 38.07
N MET A 28 -57.42 13.37 37.91
CA MET A 28 -56.43 13.08 38.95
C MET A 28 -55.19 13.98 38.73
N ARG A 29 -54.76 14.69 39.78
CA ARG A 29 -53.52 15.50 39.83
C ARG A 29 -52.44 14.67 40.53
N THR A 30 -51.22 14.56 39.99
CA THR A 30 -50.00 14.31 40.78
C THR A 30 -48.70 14.55 39.99
N ILE A 31 -47.88 15.46 40.54
CA ILE A 31 -46.41 15.40 40.66
C ILE A 31 -45.58 15.37 39.35
N PHE A 32 -45.13 16.55 38.91
CA PHE A 32 -43.99 16.67 37.99
C PHE A 32 -42.69 16.60 38.78
N ARG A 33 -41.97 15.47 38.70
CA ARG A 33 -40.57 15.32 39.12
C ARG A 33 -39.67 15.60 37.90
N PRO A 34 -38.52 16.26 38.06
CA PRO A 34 -37.66 16.64 36.95
C PRO A 34 -36.94 15.41 36.40
N MET A 35 -37.06 15.16 35.11
CA MET A 35 -36.30 14.13 34.42
C MET A 35 -34.92 14.71 34.13
N LEU A 36 -33.93 14.27 34.92
CA LEU A 36 -32.52 14.58 34.74
C LEU A 36 -32.11 14.17 33.33
N ALA A 37 -31.75 15.15 32.49
CA ALA A 37 -31.24 14.92 31.16
C ALA A 37 -29.92 14.16 31.26
N LEU A 38 -29.93 12.88 30.88
CA LEU A 38 -28.73 12.08 30.70
C LEU A 38 -28.03 12.59 29.43
N LEU A 39 -27.13 13.56 29.59
CA LEU A 39 -26.17 13.92 28.55
C LEU A 39 -25.25 12.72 28.32
N VAL A 40 -25.54 11.96 27.26
CA VAL A 40 -24.57 11.03 26.67
C VAL A 40 -23.48 11.91 26.05
N ALA A 41 -22.43 12.17 26.81
CA ALA A 41 -21.19 12.68 26.26
C ALA A 41 -20.57 11.57 25.41
N ALA A 42 -20.94 11.53 24.13
CA ALA A 42 -20.16 10.81 23.13
C ALA A 42 -18.80 11.51 23.04
N ALA A 43 -17.86 11.06 23.86
CA ALA A 43 -16.46 11.37 23.67
C ALA A 43 -16.08 10.76 22.31
N ALA A 44 -16.09 11.58 21.27
CA ALA A 44 -15.34 11.29 20.07
C ALA A 44 -13.88 11.20 20.50
N ALA A 45 -13.43 9.98 20.82
CA ALA A 45 -12.03 9.67 20.92
C ALA A 45 -11.45 9.94 19.53
N THR A 46 -10.94 11.16 19.33
CA THR A 46 -9.99 11.41 18.26
C THR A 46 -8.82 10.48 18.57
N GLN A 47 -8.77 9.32 17.92
CA GLN A 47 -7.55 8.52 17.86
C GLN A 47 -6.51 9.47 17.27
N ALA A 48 -5.65 10.00 18.14
CA ALA A 48 -4.47 10.71 17.69
C ALA A 48 -3.67 9.66 16.91
N ALA A 49 -3.64 9.79 15.58
CA ALA A 49 -2.74 9.01 14.76
C ALA A 49 -1.34 9.22 15.34
N ALA A 50 -0.69 8.14 15.78
CA ALA A 50 0.64 8.22 16.35
C ALA A 50 1.55 8.97 15.37
N GLU A 51 2.33 9.93 15.87
CA GLU A 51 3.25 10.65 15.00
C GLU A 51 4.22 9.66 14.34
N PRO A 52 4.49 9.80 13.02
CA PRO A 52 5.45 8.94 12.36
C PRO A 52 6.81 8.99 13.05
N VAL A 53 7.44 7.83 13.18
CA VAL A 53 8.85 7.70 13.56
C VAL A 53 9.70 8.53 12.62
N ARG A 54 10.65 9.28 13.19
CA ARG A 54 11.58 10.15 12.46
C ARG A 54 12.99 9.62 12.58
N LEU A 55 13.63 9.35 11.44
CA LEU A 55 15.03 8.95 11.36
C LEU A 55 15.82 10.02 10.60
N LYS A 56 16.87 10.57 11.22
CA LYS A 56 17.76 11.54 10.56
C LYS A 56 18.74 10.81 9.63
N ASP A 57 18.85 11.30 8.40
CA ASP A 57 19.78 10.84 7.37
C ASP A 57 20.46 12.06 6.71
N GLY A 58 21.65 12.42 7.19
CA GLY A 58 22.28 13.70 6.85
C GLY A 58 21.36 14.86 7.22
N ASP A 59 21.02 15.70 6.25
CA ASP A 59 20.11 16.85 6.40
C ASP A 59 18.63 16.48 6.20
N ARG A 60 18.34 15.19 5.99
CA ARG A 60 17.01 14.70 5.64
C ARG A 60 16.38 13.96 6.82
N ILE A 61 15.07 14.05 6.91
CA ILE A 61 14.27 13.26 7.83
C ILE A 61 13.55 12.17 7.02
N LEU A 62 13.72 10.92 7.42
CA LEU A 62 12.98 9.78 6.90
C LEU A 62 11.80 9.51 7.84
N LEU A 63 10.66 9.10 7.27
CA LEU A 63 9.44 8.79 8.05
C LEU A 63 9.12 7.29 7.99
N GLY A 64 8.73 6.74 9.14
CA GLY A 64 8.21 5.39 9.27
C GLY A 64 7.03 5.34 10.25
N ASN A 65 6.21 4.30 10.17
CA ASN A 65 5.11 4.04 11.09
C ASN A 65 5.36 2.70 11.79
N LEU A 66 5.72 2.78 13.07
CA LEU A 66 5.96 1.62 13.91
C LEU A 66 4.65 1.20 14.57
N THR A 67 4.22 -0.03 14.31
CA THR A 67 3.09 -0.66 14.97
C THR A 67 3.61 -1.82 15.81
N VAL A 68 3.36 -1.76 17.12
CA VAL A 68 3.61 -2.86 18.07
C VAL A 68 2.26 -3.18 18.71
N PRO A 69 1.65 -4.34 18.36
CA PRO A 69 0.36 -4.75 18.94
C PRO A 69 0.43 -4.88 20.47
N ASP A 70 -0.69 -4.64 21.15
CA ASP A 70 -0.79 -4.84 22.60
C ASP A 70 -0.48 -6.31 22.95
N GLY A 71 0.52 -6.53 23.80
CA GLY A 71 0.97 -7.87 24.18
C GLY A 71 2.14 -8.41 23.35
N ALA A 72 2.47 -7.76 22.23
CA ALA A 72 3.67 -8.04 21.45
C ALA A 72 4.86 -7.17 21.89
N ALA A 73 6.06 -7.59 21.52
CA ALA A 73 7.29 -6.86 21.77
C ALA A 73 8.23 -6.93 20.56
N LEU A 74 8.93 -5.84 20.25
CA LEU A 74 9.94 -5.83 19.19
C LEU A 74 11.01 -6.90 19.36
N ALA A 75 11.33 -7.27 20.61
CA ALA A 75 12.28 -8.32 20.92
C ALA A 75 11.88 -9.71 20.36
N GLN A 76 10.59 -9.95 20.12
CA GLN A 76 10.07 -11.17 19.49
C GLN A 76 10.27 -11.18 17.97
N GLY A 77 10.56 -10.02 17.38
CA GLY A 77 10.79 -9.86 15.94
C GLY A 77 9.91 -8.77 15.35
N ALA A 78 10.29 -8.29 14.16
CA ALA A 78 9.54 -7.25 13.45
C ALA A 78 9.68 -7.35 11.93
N VAL A 79 8.64 -6.89 11.22
CA VAL A 79 8.63 -6.78 9.75
C VAL A 79 8.91 -5.34 9.31
N LEU A 80 9.97 -5.13 8.53
CA LEU A 80 10.24 -3.85 7.86
C LEU A 80 9.55 -3.82 6.49
N MET A 81 8.57 -2.94 6.31
CA MET A 81 7.68 -2.92 5.14
C MET A 81 8.02 -1.78 4.16
N VAL A 82 8.21 -2.13 2.89
CA VAL A 82 8.57 -1.22 1.80
C VAL A 82 7.43 -1.11 0.78
N HIS A 83 6.98 0.12 0.53
CA HIS A 83 5.89 0.41 -0.39
C HIS A 83 6.26 0.28 -1.89
N GLY A 84 5.23 0.25 -2.76
CA GLY A 84 5.38 0.25 -4.21
C GLY A 84 5.84 1.57 -4.85
N SER A 85 5.69 1.68 -6.17
CA SER A 85 6.19 2.84 -6.94
C SER A 85 5.63 4.17 -6.44
N MET A 86 6.50 5.09 -5.98
CA MET A 86 6.14 6.46 -5.56
C MET A 86 5.11 6.55 -4.42
N ALA A 87 4.81 5.43 -3.76
CA ALA A 87 3.85 5.34 -2.66
C ALA A 87 4.43 5.84 -1.33
N HIS A 88 3.82 5.51 -0.21
CA HIS A 88 4.28 5.88 1.14
C HIS A 88 3.78 4.86 2.17
N LEU A 89 4.22 5.00 3.43
CA LEU A 89 3.87 4.11 4.55
C LEU A 89 2.36 3.96 4.80
N GLY A 90 1.57 4.94 4.38
CA GLY A 90 0.12 4.99 4.62
C GLY A 90 -0.70 4.75 3.35
N GLN A 91 -0.06 4.26 2.29
CA GLN A 91 -0.80 3.81 1.12
C GLN A 91 -1.61 2.57 1.52
N GLU A 92 -2.84 2.48 1.04
CA GLU A 92 -3.88 1.54 1.48
C GLU A 92 -3.41 0.08 1.59
N THR A 93 -2.68 -0.43 0.60
CA THR A 93 -2.10 -1.80 0.62
C THR A 93 -1.14 -1.98 1.80
N ILE A 94 -0.24 -1.02 2.03
CA ILE A 94 0.77 -1.10 3.08
C ILE A 94 0.11 -0.97 4.45
N ALA A 95 -0.82 -0.03 4.60
CA ALA A 95 -1.55 0.17 5.85
C ALA A 95 -2.44 -1.04 6.17
N GLY A 96 -3.16 -1.59 5.17
CA GLY A 96 -4.00 -2.77 5.33
C GLY A 96 -3.21 -3.99 5.78
N ILE A 97 -2.09 -4.28 5.13
CA ILE A 97 -1.22 -5.41 5.53
C ILE A 97 -0.58 -5.15 6.89
N GLN A 98 -0.18 -3.92 7.21
CA GLN A 98 0.37 -3.59 8.53
C GLN A 98 -0.67 -3.81 9.64
N ASN A 99 -1.94 -3.48 9.40
CA ASN A 99 -3.03 -3.74 10.33
C ASN A 99 -3.30 -5.25 10.46
N ALA A 100 -3.37 -5.99 9.36
CA ALA A 100 -3.57 -7.43 9.39
C ALA A 100 -2.41 -8.18 10.10
N LEU A 101 -1.17 -7.70 9.96
CA LEU A 101 -0.04 -8.20 10.76
C LEU A 101 -0.20 -7.90 12.24
N ALA A 102 -0.75 -6.73 12.59
CA ALA A 102 -1.00 -6.37 13.97
C ALA A 102 -2.02 -7.29 14.64
N ASP A 103 -3.08 -7.68 13.92
CA ASP A 103 -4.07 -8.67 14.38
C ASP A 103 -3.45 -10.04 14.67
N ARG A 104 -2.33 -10.35 14.01
CA ARG A 104 -1.51 -11.57 14.21
C ARG A 104 -0.39 -11.40 15.23
N GLN A 105 -0.40 -10.30 16.01
CA GLN A 105 0.61 -10.00 17.02
C GLN A 105 2.03 -9.84 16.45
N ILE A 106 2.15 -9.44 15.17
CA ILE A 106 3.44 -9.25 14.52
C ILE A 106 3.77 -7.75 14.48
N PRO A 107 4.82 -7.29 15.20
CA PRO A 107 5.28 -5.91 15.09
C PRO A 107 5.77 -5.58 13.68
N SER A 108 5.53 -4.36 13.24
CA SER A 108 5.96 -3.93 11.90
C SER A 108 6.32 -2.45 11.84
N LEU A 109 7.23 -2.12 10.92
CA LEU A 109 7.63 -0.76 10.59
C LEU A 109 7.40 -0.52 9.10
N ALA A 110 6.35 0.24 8.76
CA ALA A 110 6.11 0.69 7.40
C ALA A 110 6.88 1.98 7.12
N ILE A 111 7.72 2.00 6.09
CA ILE A 111 8.57 3.16 5.79
C ILE A 111 8.07 3.95 4.58
N THR A 112 8.31 5.26 4.59
CA THR A 112 8.21 6.08 3.39
C THR A 112 9.60 6.27 2.81
N LEU A 113 9.88 5.66 1.65
CA LEU A 113 11.12 5.92 0.92
C LEU A 113 11.20 7.41 0.61
N SER A 114 12.34 8.02 0.86
CA SER A 114 12.47 9.46 0.88
C SER A 114 12.27 10.12 -0.49
N LEU A 115 12.66 9.41 -1.55
CA LEU A 115 12.62 9.86 -2.95
C LEU A 115 13.22 11.27 -3.17
N GLY A 116 14.26 11.61 -2.41
CA GLY A 116 14.91 12.93 -2.50
C GLY A 116 14.32 14.02 -1.61
N GLU A 117 13.15 13.80 -0.99
CA GLU A 117 12.50 14.76 -0.08
C GLU A 117 12.71 14.43 1.41
N SER A 118 12.76 15.46 2.25
CA SER A 118 12.81 15.34 3.71
C SER A 118 11.40 15.32 4.28
N ALA A 119 11.14 14.47 5.26
CA ALA A 119 9.83 14.28 5.89
C ALA A 119 8.69 14.06 4.87
N ARG A 120 8.96 13.28 3.80
CA ARG A 120 7.99 13.06 2.72
C ARG A 120 6.72 12.40 3.23
N THR A 121 5.58 12.96 2.87
CA THR A 121 4.26 12.39 3.12
C THR A 121 3.51 12.22 1.79
N GLY A 122 2.57 11.27 1.73
CA GLY A 122 1.74 11.04 0.55
C GLY A 122 2.48 10.46 -0.65
N MET A 123 1.78 10.35 -1.77
CA MET A 123 2.35 9.93 -3.07
C MET A 123 3.37 10.97 -3.57
N PHE A 124 4.45 10.52 -4.22
CA PHE A 124 5.36 11.45 -4.89
C PHE A 124 4.70 12.01 -6.15
N PRO A 125 4.45 13.33 -6.25
CA PRO A 125 3.68 13.90 -7.35
C PRO A 125 4.57 14.17 -8.58
N CYS A 126 3.98 14.11 -9.77
CA CYS A 126 4.69 14.25 -11.05
C CYS A 126 5.20 15.67 -11.36
N ASP A 127 4.68 16.68 -10.67
CA ASP A 127 5.06 18.08 -10.83
C ASP A 127 6.31 18.47 -10.03
N ARG A 128 6.79 17.58 -9.15
CA ARG A 128 8.05 17.74 -8.43
C ARG A 128 9.25 17.44 -9.32
N VAL A 129 10.40 17.99 -8.92
CA VAL A 129 11.66 17.68 -9.58
C VAL A 129 12.13 16.29 -9.13
N HIS A 130 12.16 15.33 -10.05
CA HIS A 130 12.60 13.98 -9.77
C HIS A 130 14.14 13.90 -9.77
N ARG A 131 14.72 13.71 -8.58
CA ARG A 131 16.16 13.45 -8.37
C ARG A 131 16.45 12.10 -7.73
N HIS A 132 15.40 11.30 -7.51
CA HIS A 132 15.51 9.99 -6.91
C HIS A 132 15.92 8.94 -7.94
N LYS A 133 16.49 7.85 -7.44
CA LYS A 133 16.92 6.70 -8.22
C LYS A 133 16.25 5.44 -7.67
N HIS A 134 16.04 4.46 -8.52
CA HIS A 134 15.59 3.13 -8.13
C HIS A 134 16.54 2.52 -7.10
N SER A 135 17.84 2.70 -7.33
CA SER A 135 18.94 2.18 -6.52
C SER A 135 19.04 2.80 -5.11
N ASN A 136 18.51 4.01 -4.90
CA ASN A 136 18.56 4.68 -3.59
C ASN A 136 17.86 3.89 -2.48
N ALA A 137 16.81 3.13 -2.83
CA ALA A 137 16.00 2.40 -1.85
C ALA A 137 16.81 1.36 -1.06
N VAL A 138 17.81 0.71 -1.67
CA VAL A 138 18.63 -0.32 -1.00
C VAL A 138 19.32 0.26 0.23
N ARG A 139 19.89 1.47 0.13
CA ARG A 139 20.53 2.15 1.26
C ARG A 139 19.52 2.53 2.33
N GLU A 140 18.37 3.09 1.95
CA GLU A 140 17.35 3.52 2.91
C GLU A 140 16.74 2.33 3.67
N ILE A 141 16.51 1.20 3.02
CA ILE A 141 16.10 -0.05 3.69
C ILE A 141 17.14 -0.45 4.74
N GLY A 142 18.43 -0.33 4.42
CA GLY A 142 19.52 -0.55 5.36
C GLY A 142 19.45 0.33 6.60
N LEU A 143 19.22 1.63 6.42
CA LEU A 143 19.10 2.59 7.53
C LEU A 143 17.95 2.24 8.48
N TRP A 144 16.81 1.82 7.93
CA TRP A 144 15.64 1.44 8.73
C TRP A 144 15.80 0.11 9.45
N ARG A 145 16.45 -0.87 8.81
CA ARG A 145 16.82 -2.14 9.45
C ARG A 145 17.78 -1.90 10.63
N ASP A 146 18.77 -1.04 10.45
CA ASP A 146 19.68 -0.65 11.54
C ASP A 146 18.96 0.14 12.64
N TRP A 147 17.97 0.96 12.28
CA TRP A 147 17.13 1.66 13.26
C TRP A 147 16.30 0.69 14.09
N LEU A 148 15.65 -0.30 13.48
CA LEU A 148 14.91 -1.36 14.20
C LEU A 148 15.80 -2.11 15.19
N ASN A 149 17.02 -2.50 14.77
CA ASN A 149 17.99 -3.12 15.67
C ASN A 149 18.28 -2.23 16.89
N ARG A 150 18.46 -0.91 16.68
CA ARG A 150 18.68 0.04 17.79
C ARG A 150 17.47 0.22 18.69
N GLN A 151 16.25 -0.04 18.20
CA GLN A 151 15.04 -0.06 19.02
C GLN A 151 14.85 -1.37 19.80
N GLY A 152 15.80 -2.31 19.71
CA GLY A 152 15.71 -3.61 20.39
C GLY A 152 14.86 -4.64 19.64
N ALA A 153 14.69 -4.49 18.32
CA ALA A 153 14.11 -5.55 17.52
C ALA A 153 14.97 -6.82 17.59
N GLY A 154 14.31 -7.98 17.77
CA GLY A 154 14.95 -9.29 17.71
C GLY A 154 15.25 -9.68 16.27
N LYS A 155 14.54 -10.67 15.74
CA LYS A 155 14.65 -11.08 14.33
C LYS A 155 13.94 -10.07 13.43
N ILE A 156 14.58 -9.67 12.32
CA ILE A 156 13.96 -8.77 11.34
C ILE A 156 13.64 -9.54 10.07
N ALA A 157 12.37 -9.47 9.65
CA ALA A 157 11.96 -9.85 8.30
C ALA A 157 11.77 -8.60 7.45
N LEU A 158 11.99 -8.72 6.14
CA LEU A 158 11.63 -7.67 5.18
C LEU A 158 10.33 -8.01 4.48
N PHE A 159 9.53 -6.99 4.21
CA PHE A 159 8.39 -7.05 3.33
C PHE A 159 8.52 -5.97 2.26
N GLY A 160 8.17 -6.28 1.01
CA GLY A 160 8.11 -5.28 -0.04
C GLY A 160 7.01 -5.55 -1.05
N HIS A 161 6.25 -4.52 -1.41
CA HIS A 161 5.20 -4.58 -2.43
C HIS A 161 5.68 -4.05 -3.78
N SER A 162 5.31 -4.70 -4.89
CA SER A 162 5.53 -4.18 -6.24
C SER A 162 7.00 -3.82 -6.50
N ARG A 163 7.30 -2.59 -6.91
CA ARG A 163 8.68 -2.10 -7.03
C ARG A 163 9.46 -2.20 -5.71
N GLY A 164 8.82 -1.92 -4.58
CA GLY A 164 9.41 -2.09 -3.25
C GLY A 164 9.81 -3.54 -2.98
N GLY A 165 9.05 -4.51 -3.50
CA GLY A 165 9.40 -5.92 -3.47
C GLY A 165 10.71 -6.22 -4.21
N ASN A 166 10.89 -5.70 -5.42
CA ASN A 166 12.15 -5.82 -6.16
C ASN A 166 13.32 -5.14 -5.44
N GLN A 167 13.12 -3.91 -4.95
CA GLN A 167 14.15 -3.15 -4.22
C GLN A 167 14.57 -3.83 -2.93
N MET A 168 13.61 -4.42 -2.21
CA MET A 168 13.84 -5.22 -1.02
C MET A 168 14.63 -6.50 -1.35
N VAL A 169 14.27 -7.23 -2.42
CA VAL A 169 15.03 -8.41 -2.87
C VAL A 169 16.47 -8.03 -3.21
N ALA A 170 16.68 -6.92 -3.91
CA ALA A 170 18.03 -6.43 -4.23
C ALA A 170 18.86 -6.14 -2.97
N TYR A 171 18.23 -5.57 -1.94
CA TYR A 171 18.87 -5.40 -0.63
C TYR A 171 19.14 -6.75 0.06
N ALA A 172 18.16 -7.64 0.14
CA ALA A 172 18.27 -8.94 0.81
C ALA A 172 19.38 -9.83 0.21
N ARG A 173 19.65 -9.71 -1.10
CA ARG A 173 20.78 -10.40 -1.78
C ARG A 173 22.15 -10.00 -1.27
N THR A 174 22.30 -8.79 -0.76
CA THR A 174 23.59 -8.19 -0.37
C THR A 174 23.68 -7.93 1.13
N ALA A 175 22.60 -8.20 1.86
CA ALA A 175 22.58 -8.09 3.32
C ALA A 175 23.60 -9.05 3.93
N PRO A 176 24.32 -8.65 5.01
CA PRO A 176 25.21 -9.55 5.73
C PRO A 176 24.49 -10.83 6.17
N GLN A 177 25.20 -11.95 6.23
CA GLN A 177 24.63 -13.20 6.73
C GLN A 177 24.09 -13.01 8.14
N GLY A 178 22.87 -13.53 8.39
CA GLY A 178 22.18 -13.40 9.67
C GLY A 178 21.53 -12.02 9.92
N ALA A 179 21.71 -11.04 9.03
CA ALA A 179 21.10 -9.72 9.20
C ALA A 179 19.58 -9.70 9.01
N LEU A 180 19.01 -10.73 8.36
CA LEU A 180 17.59 -10.91 8.12
C LEU A 180 17.21 -12.34 8.46
N ALA A 181 16.06 -12.52 9.13
CA ALA A 181 15.47 -13.82 9.37
C ALA A 181 14.70 -14.34 8.15
N ALA A 182 14.06 -13.43 7.42
CA ALA A 182 13.22 -13.74 6.27
C ALA A 182 13.04 -12.53 5.34
N ALA A 183 12.53 -12.80 4.13
CA ALA A 183 12.05 -11.79 3.20
C ALA A 183 10.70 -12.23 2.60
N VAL A 184 9.78 -11.28 2.40
CA VAL A 184 8.48 -11.50 1.76
C VAL A 184 8.28 -10.47 0.66
N ALA A 185 8.17 -10.93 -0.58
CA ALA A 185 7.96 -10.08 -1.75
C ALA A 185 6.52 -10.26 -2.26
N LEU A 186 5.68 -9.24 -2.07
CA LEU A 186 4.29 -9.23 -2.53
C LEU A 186 4.19 -8.58 -3.90
N ALA A 187 3.68 -9.33 -4.88
CA ALA A 187 3.59 -8.95 -6.28
C ALA A 187 4.83 -8.18 -6.78
N PRO A 188 6.07 -8.66 -6.51
CA PRO A 188 7.26 -7.90 -6.79
C PRO A 188 7.39 -7.61 -8.28
N ALA A 189 7.88 -6.41 -8.61
CA ALA A 189 8.01 -5.99 -9.99
C ALA A 189 8.86 -6.99 -10.80
N THR A 190 8.36 -7.34 -11.97
CA THR A 190 9.10 -8.01 -13.04
C THR A 190 9.58 -6.99 -14.05
N TRP A 191 10.51 -7.38 -14.91
CA TRP A 191 11.01 -6.54 -15.99
C TRP A 191 11.43 -7.36 -17.22
N SER A 192 11.35 -6.74 -18.39
CA SER A 192 12.07 -7.15 -19.60
C SER A 192 12.32 -5.93 -20.48
N ALA A 193 13.43 -5.93 -21.23
CA ALA A 193 13.74 -4.83 -22.15
C ALA A 193 12.61 -4.63 -23.17
N GLN A 194 12.11 -5.73 -23.75
CA GLN A 194 11.04 -5.71 -24.74
C GLN A 194 9.74 -5.07 -24.19
N ARG A 195 9.30 -5.47 -22.99
CA ARG A 195 8.08 -4.90 -22.38
C ARG A 195 8.28 -3.44 -21.99
N ALA A 196 9.46 -3.07 -21.47
CA ALA A 196 9.78 -1.68 -21.15
C ALA A 196 9.77 -0.79 -22.41
N ASP A 197 10.36 -1.26 -23.51
CA ASP A 197 10.37 -0.55 -24.79
C ASP A 197 8.98 -0.42 -25.39
N ALA A 198 8.19 -1.49 -25.39
CA ALA A 198 6.83 -1.48 -25.89
C ALA A 198 5.94 -0.52 -25.09
N ALA A 199 5.99 -0.58 -23.75
CA ALA A 199 5.22 0.30 -22.88
C ALA A 199 5.63 1.77 -23.03
N TYR A 200 6.93 2.05 -23.11
CA TYR A 200 7.44 3.43 -23.29
C TYR A 200 7.03 4.01 -24.64
N ARG A 201 7.16 3.25 -25.73
CA ARG A 201 6.68 3.65 -27.07
C ARG A 201 5.17 3.87 -27.09
N ALA A 202 4.41 2.94 -26.51
CA ALA A 202 2.94 3.02 -26.50
C ALA A 202 2.46 4.29 -25.78
N ARG A 203 3.05 4.59 -24.62
CA ARG A 203 2.66 5.72 -23.76
C ARG A 203 3.16 7.07 -24.25
N HIS A 204 4.42 7.14 -24.67
CA HIS A 204 5.09 8.42 -24.92
C HIS A 204 5.38 8.71 -26.40
N LYS A 205 5.16 7.74 -27.30
CA LYS A 205 5.49 7.84 -28.73
C LYS A 205 6.98 8.19 -28.97
N ARG A 206 7.85 7.68 -28.09
CA ARG A 206 9.31 7.92 -28.10
C ARG A 206 10.08 6.61 -28.00
N ASP A 207 11.34 6.63 -28.42
CA ASP A 207 12.25 5.51 -28.23
C ASP A 207 12.98 5.63 -26.88
N ARG A 208 12.75 4.65 -26.00
CA ARG A 208 13.34 4.63 -24.64
C ARG A 208 14.87 4.61 -24.68
N LEU A 209 15.47 3.79 -25.52
CA LEU A 209 16.92 3.59 -25.54
C LEU A 209 17.63 4.81 -26.16
N ALA A 210 17.01 5.45 -27.15
CA ALA A 210 17.49 6.72 -27.68
C ALA A 210 17.45 7.82 -26.60
N ASP A 211 16.36 7.92 -25.84
CA ASP A 211 16.24 8.87 -24.73
C ASP A 211 17.27 8.59 -23.62
N VAL A 212 17.47 7.31 -23.27
CA VAL A 212 18.49 6.92 -22.28
C VAL A 212 19.88 7.30 -22.77
N LYS A 213 20.22 6.99 -24.03
CA LYS A 213 21.50 7.34 -24.62
C LYS A 213 21.73 8.86 -24.60
N ALA A 214 20.71 9.64 -24.94
CA ALA A 214 20.79 11.10 -24.91
C ALA A 214 20.93 11.68 -23.50
N ALA A 215 20.49 10.96 -22.46
CA ALA A 215 20.59 11.36 -21.06
C ALA A 215 21.92 10.95 -20.40
N THR A 216 22.56 9.85 -20.83
CA THR A 216 23.76 9.28 -20.18
C THR A 216 24.90 10.27 -19.95
N SER A 217 25.19 11.15 -20.90
CA SER A 217 26.30 12.11 -20.80
C SER A 217 25.93 13.42 -20.07
N LYS A 218 24.68 13.56 -19.59
CA LYS A 218 24.16 14.83 -19.05
C LYS A 218 24.25 14.97 -17.52
N GLY A 219 24.80 13.98 -16.82
CA GLY A 219 24.92 14.01 -15.36
C GLY A 219 23.59 14.31 -14.66
N ASP A 220 23.55 15.34 -13.82
CA ASP A 220 22.33 15.77 -13.09
C ASP A 220 21.57 16.93 -13.75
N ALA A 221 21.86 17.23 -15.02
CA ALA A 221 21.10 18.23 -15.77
C ALA A 221 19.61 17.86 -15.81
N LEU A 222 18.74 18.87 -15.69
CA LEU A 222 17.30 18.67 -15.68
C LEU A 222 16.75 18.52 -17.10
N LEU A 223 16.09 17.39 -17.35
CA LEU A 223 15.25 17.14 -18.52
C LEU A 223 13.84 17.64 -18.17
N ARG A 224 13.37 18.67 -18.87
CA ARG A 224 12.03 19.25 -18.69
C ARG A 224 11.05 18.62 -19.68
N ASP A 225 9.79 18.57 -19.29
CA ASP A 225 8.70 17.96 -20.08
C ASP A 225 9.07 16.58 -20.62
N HIS A 226 9.75 15.79 -19.78
CA HIS A 226 10.31 14.51 -20.16
C HIS A 226 9.50 13.37 -19.53
N PRO A 227 9.11 12.35 -20.30
CA PRO A 227 8.55 11.12 -19.77
C PRO A 227 9.37 10.53 -18.63
N PHE A 228 8.74 10.20 -17.52
CA PHE A 228 9.40 9.54 -16.40
C PHE A 228 8.42 8.68 -15.61
N LEU A 229 8.66 7.36 -15.55
CA LEU A 229 7.77 6.41 -14.87
C LEU A 229 6.34 6.50 -15.39
N SER A 230 5.36 6.80 -14.53
CA SER A 230 3.96 7.04 -14.90
C SER A 230 3.68 8.50 -15.27
N CYS A 231 4.63 9.42 -15.09
CA CYS A 231 4.48 10.83 -15.37
C CYS A 231 4.64 11.10 -16.87
N PRO A 232 3.63 11.68 -17.56
CA PRO A 232 3.72 11.96 -18.99
C PRO A 232 4.79 12.98 -19.35
N GLY A 233 4.95 14.04 -18.54
CA GLY A 233 5.92 15.11 -18.70
C GLY A 233 6.40 15.63 -17.35
N ALA A 234 7.54 15.13 -16.89
CA ALA A 234 8.15 15.49 -15.61
C ALA A 234 9.35 16.42 -15.81
N THR A 235 9.79 17.05 -14.72
CA THR A 235 11.16 17.58 -14.63
C THR A 235 12.02 16.57 -13.89
N VAL A 236 12.96 15.92 -14.59
CA VAL A 236 13.77 14.83 -14.04
C VAL A 236 15.26 15.06 -14.28
N ALA A 237 16.11 14.78 -13.28
CA ALA A 237 17.55 14.76 -13.48
C ALA A 237 17.94 13.64 -14.45
N ALA A 238 18.82 13.91 -15.41
CA ALA A 238 19.22 12.94 -16.43
C ALA A 238 19.77 11.63 -15.80
N SER A 239 20.54 11.71 -14.72
CA SER A 239 21.01 10.54 -13.98
C SER A 239 19.89 9.69 -13.36
N SER A 240 18.80 10.34 -12.92
CA SER A 240 17.60 9.67 -12.40
C SER A 240 16.83 8.99 -13.53
N PHE A 241 16.66 9.68 -14.67
CA PHE A 241 16.05 9.10 -15.85
C PHE A 241 16.81 7.84 -16.31
N VAL A 242 18.13 7.91 -16.42
CA VAL A 242 19.00 6.79 -16.80
C VAL A 242 18.89 5.64 -15.79
N ASP A 243 18.97 5.93 -14.49
CA ASP A 243 18.89 4.91 -13.43
C ASP A 243 17.57 4.13 -13.44
N TYR A 244 16.45 4.76 -13.85
CA TYR A 244 15.15 4.09 -13.98
C TYR A 244 14.89 3.46 -15.35
N HIS A 245 15.50 3.95 -16.43
CA HIS A 245 15.14 3.55 -17.79
C HIS A 245 16.22 2.80 -18.56
N ARG A 246 17.48 2.71 -18.08
CA ARG A 246 18.50 1.85 -18.70
C ARG A 246 18.06 0.38 -18.72
N ASN A 247 18.63 -0.43 -19.59
CA ASN A 247 18.47 -1.89 -19.48
C ASN A 247 19.14 -2.37 -18.19
N ASP A 248 18.37 -3.05 -17.35
CA ASP A 248 18.85 -3.51 -16.05
C ASP A 248 18.09 -4.78 -15.65
N PRO A 249 18.68 -5.97 -15.88
CA PRO A 249 18.08 -7.24 -15.47
C PRO A 249 17.81 -7.31 -13.96
N GLY A 250 18.50 -6.49 -13.14
CA GLY A 250 18.25 -6.42 -11.69
C GLY A 250 16.87 -5.89 -11.33
N ARG A 251 16.12 -5.30 -12.28
CA ARG A 251 14.72 -4.91 -12.08
C ARG A 251 13.72 -6.05 -12.28
N ASP A 252 14.17 -7.21 -12.75
CA ASP A 252 13.33 -8.40 -12.86
C ASP A 252 13.52 -9.28 -11.61
N THR A 253 12.53 -9.26 -10.71
CA THR A 253 12.66 -10.01 -9.46
C THR A 253 12.91 -11.51 -9.66
N PRO A 254 12.24 -12.24 -10.57
CA PRO A 254 12.56 -13.64 -10.83
C PRO A 254 14.03 -13.86 -11.24
N ALA A 255 14.60 -13.00 -12.08
CA ALA A 255 16.02 -13.04 -12.40
C ALA A 255 16.92 -12.77 -11.18
N LEU A 256 16.45 -11.98 -10.22
CA LEU A 256 17.14 -11.79 -8.94
C LEU A 256 17.08 -13.03 -8.02
N LEU A 257 16.21 -14.00 -8.27
CA LEU A 257 16.06 -15.17 -7.41
C LEU A 257 16.92 -16.35 -7.85
N ASP A 258 17.43 -16.32 -9.08
CA ASP A 258 18.45 -17.26 -9.53
C ASP A 258 19.75 -17.09 -8.74
N GLY A 259 20.21 -18.17 -8.13
CA GLY A 259 21.37 -18.17 -7.22
C GLY A 259 21.26 -17.24 -6.01
N TYR A 260 20.06 -16.77 -5.65
CA TYR A 260 19.83 -15.89 -4.50
C TYR A 260 20.39 -16.52 -3.19
N PRO A 261 21.34 -15.84 -2.51
CA PRO A 261 22.04 -16.41 -1.35
C PRO A 261 21.48 -15.94 0.01
N GLY A 262 20.48 -15.05 0.01
CA GLY A 262 20.02 -14.37 1.21
C GLY A 262 19.14 -15.23 2.14
N ALA A 263 18.46 -14.56 3.07
CA ALA A 263 17.52 -15.19 4.00
C ALA A 263 16.35 -15.87 3.26
N PRO A 264 15.71 -16.90 3.83
CA PRO A 264 14.52 -17.53 3.25
C PRO A 264 13.52 -16.49 2.74
N LEU A 265 13.05 -16.67 1.50
CA LEU A 265 12.24 -15.69 0.80
C LEU A 265 10.91 -16.30 0.36
N LEU A 266 9.80 -15.64 0.68
CA LEU A 266 8.47 -15.95 0.16
C LEU A 266 8.09 -14.94 -0.92
N VAL A 267 7.72 -15.41 -2.11
CA VAL A 267 7.09 -14.59 -3.15
C VAL A 267 5.59 -14.88 -3.13
N LEU A 268 4.79 -13.82 -3.03
CA LEU A 268 3.33 -13.87 -3.13
C LEU A 268 2.88 -13.18 -4.42
N ALA A 269 2.00 -13.81 -5.19
CA ALA A 269 1.39 -13.23 -6.38
C ALA A 269 -0.15 -13.22 -6.26
N GLY A 270 -0.80 -12.22 -6.85
CA GLY A 270 -2.25 -12.19 -6.99
C GLY A 270 -2.62 -12.81 -8.33
N ARG A 271 -3.63 -13.70 -8.35
CA ARG A 271 -4.08 -14.36 -9.58
C ARG A 271 -4.57 -13.35 -10.63
N GLU A 272 -5.22 -12.29 -10.17
CA GLU A 272 -5.85 -11.26 -11.01
C GLU A 272 -4.97 -10.01 -11.17
N ASP A 273 -3.67 -10.10 -10.84
CA ASP A 273 -2.71 -9.01 -10.98
C ASP A 273 -2.47 -8.64 -12.46
N LYS A 274 -3.00 -7.48 -12.86
CA LYS A 274 -2.85 -6.91 -14.21
C LYS A 274 -1.67 -5.94 -14.33
N VAL A 275 -1.00 -5.61 -13.23
CA VAL A 275 0.17 -4.70 -13.20
C VAL A 275 1.47 -5.48 -13.39
N VAL A 276 1.56 -6.67 -12.80
CA VAL A 276 2.69 -7.61 -12.93
C VAL A 276 2.21 -8.98 -13.45
N PRO A 277 1.58 -9.03 -14.64
CA PRO A 277 0.85 -10.20 -15.11
C PRO A 277 1.74 -11.41 -15.46
N ASP A 278 3.05 -11.20 -15.62
CA ASP A 278 4.01 -12.25 -15.97
C ASP A 278 4.68 -12.89 -14.74
N LEU A 279 4.37 -12.45 -13.51
CA LEU A 279 5.03 -12.94 -12.31
C LEU A 279 4.84 -14.43 -12.10
N ILE A 280 3.60 -14.93 -12.15
CA ILE A 280 3.28 -16.35 -11.93
C ILE A 280 4.02 -17.24 -12.92
N ALA A 281 3.97 -16.89 -14.21
CA ALA A 281 4.65 -17.63 -15.26
C ALA A 281 6.18 -17.63 -15.07
N LYS A 282 6.78 -16.49 -14.68
CA LYS A 282 8.22 -16.39 -14.45
C LYS A 282 8.69 -17.15 -13.21
N MET A 283 7.89 -17.15 -12.14
CA MET A 283 8.23 -17.87 -10.90
C MET A 283 8.28 -19.38 -11.10
N ALA A 284 7.53 -19.94 -12.05
CA ALA A 284 7.61 -21.37 -12.39
C ALA A 284 9.03 -21.83 -12.82
N ALA A 285 9.82 -20.91 -13.39
CA ALA A 285 11.20 -21.15 -13.81
C ALA A 285 12.23 -20.98 -12.68
N VAL A 286 11.86 -20.37 -11.54
CA VAL A 286 12.79 -20.17 -10.41
C VAL A 286 13.02 -21.50 -9.70
N LYS A 287 14.28 -21.95 -9.67
CA LYS A 287 14.71 -23.19 -8.99
C LYS A 287 15.70 -22.85 -7.89
N ASN A 288 15.22 -22.20 -6.83
CA ASN A 288 16.03 -21.86 -5.66
C ASN A 288 15.39 -22.44 -4.39
N PRO A 289 16.08 -23.31 -3.63
CA PRO A 289 15.51 -23.96 -2.45
C PRO A 289 15.24 -22.99 -1.29
N ARG A 290 15.77 -21.76 -1.33
CA ARG A 290 15.50 -20.71 -0.34
C ARG A 290 14.24 -19.90 -0.66
N VAL A 291 13.64 -20.12 -1.83
CA VAL A 291 12.52 -19.34 -2.34
C VAL A 291 11.26 -20.19 -2.33
N ALA A 292 10.29 -19.78 -1.53
CA ALA A 292 8.92 -20.25 -1.59
C ALA A 292 8.09 -19.34 -2.51
N PHE A 293 7.08 -19.90 -3.17
CA PHE A 293 6.17 -19.17 -4.03
C PHE A 293 4.74 -19.61 -3.77
N ALA A 294 3.83 -18.65 -3.59
CA ALA A 294 2.40 -18.91 -3.47
C ALA A 294 1.59 -17.86 -4.27
N VAL A 295 0.39 -18.27 -4.65
CA VAL A 295 -0.58 -17.43 -5.37
C VAL A 295 -1.81 -17.28 -4.47
N ILE A 296 -2.28 -16.04 -4.31
CA ILE A 296 -3.54 -15.71 -3.67
C ILE A 296 -4.56 -15.60 -4.80
N ASP A 297 -5.55 -16.48 -4.77
CA ASP A 297 -6.62 -16.51 -5.77
C ASP A 297 -7.50 -15.26 -5.65
N ASP A 298 -8.04 -14.80 -6.78
CA ASP A 298 -8.88 -13.61 -6.93
C ASP A 298 -8.25 -12.25 -6.53
N ALA A 299 -7.07 -12.26 -5.90
CA ALA A 299 -6.35 -11.04 -5.53
C ALA A 299 -5.78 -10.31 -6.74
N ASP A 300 -5.97 -8.99 -6.77
CA ASP A 300 -5.36 -8.09 -7.74
C ASP A 300 -3.97 -7.59 -7.27
N HIS A 301 -3.41 -6.58 -7.95
CA HIS A 301 -2.10 -6.04 -7.59
C HIS A 301 -2.06 -5.36 -6.22
N MET A 302 -3.21 -4.91 -5.70
CA MET A 302 -3.30 -4.04 -4.54
C MET A 302 -3.62 -4.81 -3.26
N PHE A 303 -4.14 -6.04 -3.36
CA PHE A 303 -4.42 -6.93 -2.21
C PHE A 303 -5.21 -6.21 -1.10
N LEU A 304 -6.25 -5.48 -1.49
CA LEU A 304 -7.10 -4.75 -0.55
C LEU A 304 -8.10 -5.67 0.15
N ASP A 305 -8.70 -5.16 1.22
CA ASP A 305 -9.74 -5.85 1.98
C ASP A 305 -9.28 -7.24 2.48
N PHE A 306 -10.06 -8.29 2.19
CA PHE A 306 -9.78 -9.65 2.64
C PHE A 306 -8.44 -10.21 2.11
N TYR A 307 -7.92 -9.69 1.00
CA TYR A 307 -6.62 -10.14 0.49
C TYR A 307 -5.45 -9.66 1.35
N ALA A 308 -5.62 -8.57 2.12
CA ALA A 308 -4.62 -8.16 3.10
C ALA A 308 -4.50 -9.18 4.25
N GLU A 309 -5.64 -9.78 4.65
CA GLU A 309 -5.68 -10.88 5.62
C GLU A 309 -4.98 -12.13 5.06
N ASP A 310 -5.30 -12.53 3.83
CA ASP A 310 -4.65 -13.69 3.19
C ASP A 310 -3.12 -13.52 3.10
N VAL A 311 -2.66 -12.31 2.76
CA VAL A 311 -1.23 -11.97 2.77
C VAL A 311 -0.66 -12.12 4.17
N ALA A 312 -1.31 -11.55 5.18
CA ALA A 312 -0.83 -11.58 6.56
C ALA A 312 -0.82 -13.00 7.15
N ASP A 313 -1.79 -13.85 6.79
CA ASP A 313 -1.81 -15.27 7.18
C ASP A 313 -0.61 -16.01 6.60
N ARG A 314 -0.36 -15.84 5.30
CA ARG A 314 0.82 -16.46 4.66
C ARG A 314 2.13 -15.94 5.23
N MET A 315 2.17 -14.66 5.62
CA MET A 315 3.33 -14.11 6.30
C MET A 315 3.51 -14.70 7.69
N ALA A 316 2.46 -14.79 8.50
CA ALA A 316 2.55 -15.35 9.85
C ALA A 316 3.01 -16.81 9.82
N GLU A 317 2.40 -17.63 8.96
CA GLU A 317 2.81 -19.02 8.73
C GLU A 317 4.29 -19.10 8.30
N PHE A 318 4.71 -18.23 7.39
CA PHE A 318 6.09 -18.21 6.93
C PHE A 318 7.07 -17.70 8.01
N LEU A 319 6.64 -16.87 8.96
CA LEU A 319 7.52 -16.26 9.95
C LEU A 319 7.59 -17.02 11.27
N GLU A 320 6.64 -17.91 11.57
CA GLU A 320 6.50 -18.62 12.85
C GLU A 320 7.82 -19.19 13.38
N ASP A 321 8.47 -20.08 12.61
CA ASP A 321 9.75 -20.70 13.01
C ASP A 321 10.97 -19.78 12.82
N ARG A 322 10.79 -18.62 12.18
CA ARG A 322 11.89 -17.71 11.80
C ARG A 322 12.08 -16.57 12.79
N PHE A 323 11.07 -16.32 13.61
CA PHE A 323 11.11 -15.37 14.72
C PHE A 323 11.41 -16.01 16.08
N GLN A 324 11.42 -17.34 16.14
CA GLN A 324 11.88 -18.12 17.32
C GLN A 324 13.41 -18.08 17.50
#